data_AF-A0ABD1IDC7-F1
#
_entry.id   AF-A0ABD1IDC7-F1
#
_cell.length_a   1.000
_cell.length_b   1.000
_cell.length_c   1.000
_cell.angle_alpha   90.00
_cell.angle_beta   90.00
_cell.angle_gamma   90.00
#
_symmetry.space_group_name_H-M   'P 1'
#
loop_
_entity.id
_entity.type
_entity.pdbx_description
1 polymer ?
#
loop_
_entity_poly.entity_id
_entity_poly.type
_entity_poly.pdbx_seq_one_letter_code
_entity_poly.pdbx_strand_id
1 'polypeptide(L)'
;MWFLLLSGQSKLHLLTNGWSVFVSAKRLVAGGSVLFIWNDKNQLLLGIRRATRPQTVMPSSVLSSDSMHIGLLAAAAHAAATTVSLFSITRGLVRQSL
;
A
#
# COMPACT_ATOMS: atom_id res chain seq x y z
N MET A 1 4.68 15.39 -36.00
CA MET A 1 5.58 14.40 -36.61
C MET A 1 5.18 13.04 -36.10
N TRP A 2 4.28 12.38 -36.83
CA TRP A 2 3.86 11.00 -36.60
C TRP A 2 4.83 10.11 -37.38
N PHE A 3 5.67 9.32 -36.72
CA PHE A 3 6.31 8.18 -37.39
C PHE A 3 6.56 7.05 -36.38
N LEU A 4 5.84 5.96 -36.62
CA LEU A 4 6.27 4.57 -36.56
C LEU A 4 6.75 3.99 -35.23
N LEU A 5 5.98 3.03 -34.73
CA LEU A 5 6.42 1.62 -34.78
C LEU A 5 5.20 0.71 -34.55
N LEU A 6 4.58 0.31 -35.66
CA LEU A 6 3.92 -0.99 -35.73
C LEU A 6 5.03 -2.05 -35.84
N SER A 7 5.39 -2.65 -34.70
CA SER A 7 6.18 -3.87 -34.60
C SER A 7 5.39 -4.78 -33.66
N GLY A 8 4.77 -5.86 -34.10
CA GLY A 8 5.46 -7.01 -34.70
C GLY A 8 5.47 -8.13 -33.67
N GLN A 9 4.44 -8.99 -33.72
CA GLN A 9 4.39 -10.36 -33.19
C GLN A 9 5.07 -10.65 -31.84
N SER A 10 4.32 -10.40 -30.77
CA SER A 10 3.96 -11.44 -29.81
C SER A 10 2.55 -11.11 -29.31
N LYS A 11 1.75 -12.12 -28.94
CA LYS A 11 0.44 -11.92 -28.28
C LYS A 11 0.66 -11.43 -26.83
N LEU A 12 1.54 -10.45 -26.65
CA LEU A 12 1.63 -9.68 -25.42
C LEU A 12 0.33 -8.90 -25.36
N HIS A 13 -0.48 -9.16 -24.32
CA HIS A 13 -1.48 -8.21 -23.84
C HIS A 13 -0.72 -6.98 -23.32
N LEU A 14 -0.09 -6.25 -24.24
CA LEU A 14 0.62 -5.04 -23.96
C LEU A 14 -0.48 -4.01 -23.70
N LEU A 15 -0.58 -3.59 -22.45
CA LEU A 15 -1.47 -2.53 -22.00
C LEU A 15 -0.91 -1.20 -22.56
N THR A 16 -0.89 -1.01 -23.87
CA THR A 16 -0.20 0.11 -24.53
C THR A 16 -0.90 1.43 -24.27
N ASN A 17 -2.23 1.41 -24.13
CA ASN A 17 -3.03 2.60 -23.90
C ASN A 17 -3.43 2.70 -22.42
N GLY A 18 -3.09 3.81 -21.76
CA GLY A 18 -3.45 4.07 -20.36
C GLY A 18 -2.51 3.49 -19.29
N TRP A 19 -1.58 2.58 -19.63
CA TRP A 19 -0.63 2.05 -18.64
C TRP A 19 0.36 3.08 -18.11
N SER A 20 0.92 3.94 -18.97
CA SER A 20 1.81 5.01 -18.55
C SER A 20 1.12 6.00 -17.61
N VAL A 21 -0.13 6.36 -17.91
CA VAL A 21 -0.99 7.21 -17.08
C VAL A 21 -1.30 6.51 -15.75
N PHE A 22 -1.63 5.21 -15.79
CA PHE A 22 -1.91 4.41 -14.61
C PHE A 22 -0.69 4.29 -13.68
N VAL A 23 0.47 3.96 -14.23
CA VAL A 23 1.75 3.87 -13.51
C VAL A 23 2.08 5.21 -12.86
N SER A 24 1.91 6.31 -13.59
CA SER A 24 2.16 7.66 -13.10
C SER A 24 1.19 8.05 -11.99
N ALA A 25 -0.12 7.85 -12.20
CA ALA A 25 -1.16 8.18 -11.23
C ALA A 25 -1.03 7.38 -9.92
N LYS A 26 -0.59 6.11 -10.01
CA LYS A 26 -0.41 5.25 -8.83
C LYS A 26 0.98 5.31 -8.22
N ARG A 27 1.88 6.09 -8.82
CA ARG A 27 3.30 6.22 -8.44
C ARG A 27 3.98 4.85 -8.34
N LEU A 28 3.69 4.00 -9.33
CA LEU A 28 4.27 2.67 -9.42
C LEU A 28 5.74 2.80 -9.79
N VAL A 29 6.58 2.09 -9.05
CA VAL A 29 8.03 2.00 -9.26
C VAL A 29 8.40 0.56 -9.53
N ALA A 30 9.55 0.33 -10.17
CA ALA A 30 10.11 -1.01 -10.34
C ALA A 30 10.18 -1.73 -8.97
N GLY A 31 9.73 -2.98 -8.93
CA GLY A 31 9.57 -3.76 -7.69
C GLY A 31 8.18 -3.66 -7.03
N GLY A 32 7.29 -2.82 -7.55
CA GLY A 32 5.86 -2.89 -7.24
C GLY A 32 5.16 -3.98 -8.05
N SER A 33 4.05 -4.49 -7.55
CA SER A 33 3.20 -5.46 -8.25
C SER A 33 1.77 -4.96 -8.37
N VAL A 34 1.12 -5.36 -9.47
CA VAL A 34 -0.26 -5.02 -9.79
C VAL A 34 -1.03 -6.33 -10.00
N LEU A 35 -2.15 -6.48 -9.31
CA LEU A 35 -2.97 -7.67 -9.31
C LEU A 35 -4.33 -7.35 -9.93
N PHE A 36 -4.70 -8.08 -10.97
CA PHE A 36 -6.00 -7.98 -11.62
C PHE A 36 -6.87 -9.14 -11.15
N ILE A 37 -8.03 -8.85 -10.57
CA ILE A 37 -9.00 -9.86 -10.13
C ILE A 37 -10.30 -9.60 -10.87
N TRP A 38 -10.82 -10.63 -11.52
CA TRP A 38 -12.17 -10.61 -12.07
C TRP A 38 -13.11 -11.19 -11.03
N ASN A 39 -14.18 -10.48 -10.69
CA ASN A 39 -15.22 -11.04 -9.83
C ASN A 39 -16.34 -11.67 -10.65
N ASP A 40 -17.17 -12.48 -9.99
CA ASP A 40 -18.32 -13.15 -10.61
C ASP A 40 -19.41 -12.16 -11.08
N LYS A 41 -19.29 -10.88 -10.70
CA LYS A 41 -20.16 -9.77 -11.15
C LYS A 41 -19.61 -9.05 -12.38
N ASN A 42 -18.62 -9.63 -13.07
CA ASN A 42 -17.97 -9.04 -14.23
C ASN A 42 -17.30 -7.68 -13.97
N GLN A 43 -16.85 -7.44 -12.74
CA GLN A 43 -16.09 -6.25 -12.37
C GLN A 43 -14.61 -6.60 -12.27
N LEU A 44 -13.78 -5.76 -12.89
CA LEU A 44 -12.33 -5.82 -12.78
C LEU A 44 -11.88 -5.03 -11.55
N LEU A 45 -11.32 -5.74 -10.57
CA LEU A 45 -10.69 -5.17 -9.38
C LEU A 45 -9.18 -5.12 -9.59
N LEU A 46 -8.57 -4.04 -9.08
CA LEU A 46 -7.15 -3.77 -9.27
C LEU A 46 -6.45 -3.55 -7.93
N GLY A 47 -5.65 -4.52 -7.53
CA GLY A 47 -4.77 -4.44 -6.37
C GLY A 47 -3.41 -3.88 -6.74
N ILE A 48 -2.85 -3.02 -5.89
CA ILE A 48 -1.50 -2.47 -6.08
C ILE A 48 -0.70 -2.68 -4.81
N ARG A 49 0.41 -3.42 -4.91
CA ARG A 49 1.41 -3.51 -3.86
C ARG A 49 2.62 -2.68 -4.27
N ARG A 50 2.89 -1.61 -3.53
CA ARG A 50 4.07 -0.77 -3.78
C ARG A 50 5.34 -1.50 -3.31
N ALA A 51 6.43 -1.26 -4.02
CA ALA A 51 7.75 -1.72 -3.57
C ALA A 51 8.00 -1.17 -2.16
N THR A 52 8.45 -2.03 -1.25
CA THR A 52 8.82 -1.63 0.11
C THR A 52 10.16 -0.91 0.04
N ARG A 53 10.15 0.38 -0.32
CA ARG A 53 11.31 1.25 -0.07
C ARG A 53 11.34 1.52 1.43
N PRO A 54 12.50 1.48 2.10
CA PRO A 54 12.67 2.07 3.42
C PRO A 54 12.34 3.56 3.28
N GLN A 55 11.08 3.92 3.44
CA GLN A 55 10.70 5.29 3.67
C GLN A 55 10.95 5.51 5.14
N THR A 56 11.83 6.47 5.44
CA THR A 56 11.80 7.18 6.72
C THR A 56 10.41 7.82 6.77
N VAL A 57 9.44 7.07 7.30
CA VAL A 57 8.17 7.64 7.72
C VAL A 57 8.57 8.56 8.85
N MET A 58 8.80 9.83 8.52
CA MET A 58 8.85 10.87 9.54
C MET A 58 7.50 10.77 10.25
N PRO A 59 7.47 10.33 11.52
CA PRO A 59 6.21 10.32 12.25
C PRO A 59 5.66 11.74 12.16
N SER A 60 4.39 11.88 11.80
CA SER A 60 3.75 13.19 11.91
C SER A 60 3.98 13.66 13.34
N SER A 61 4.46 14.89 13.52
CA SER A 61 4.96 15.45 14.79
C SER A 61 3.88 15.61 15.87
N VAL A 62 2.78 14.88 15.77
CA VAL A 62 1.59 14.97 16.61
C VAL A 62 1.81 14.26 17.94
N LEU A 63 2.64 13.22 18.01
CA LEU A 63 3.07 12.55 19.25
C LEU A 63 4.51 12.01 19.09
N SER A 64 5.35 12.16 20.12
CA SER A 64 6.67 11.49 20.16
C SER A 64 6.49 9.96 20.18
N SER A 65 7.48 9.20 19.69
CA SER A 65 7.45 7.73 19.71
C SER A 65 7.17 7.18 21.11
N ASP A 66 7.81 7.76 22.13
CA ASP A 66 7.66 7.33 23.52
C ASP A 66 6.22 7.51 24.04
N SER A 67 5.60 8.63 23.68
CA SER A 67 4.21 8.93 24.05
C SER A 67 3.23 7.98 23.36
N MET A 68 3.51 7.55 22.12
CA MET A 68 2.71 6.53 21.43
C MET A 68 2.81 5.16 22.11
N HIS A 69 4.01 4.76 22.56
CA HIS A 69 4.21 3.50 23.28
C HIS A 69 3.49 3.49 24.63
N ILE A 70 3.65 4.55 25.42
CA ILE A 70 2.97 4.70 26.70
C ILE A 70 1.45 4.73 26.49
N GLY A 71 0.98 5.48 25.48
CA GLY A 71 -0.44 5.55 25.14
C GLY A 71 -1.02 4.19 24.74
N LEU A 72 -0.28 3.39 23.97
CA LEU A 72 -0.70 2.04 23.58
C LEU A 72 -0.77 1.10 24.78
N LEU A 73 0.26 1.11 25.64
CA LEU A 73 0.29 0.27 26.85
C LEU A 73 -0.81 0.65 27.83
N ALA A 74 -1.02 1.95 28.06
CA ALA A 74 -2.07 2.45 28.93
C ALA A 74 -3.46 2.09 28.39
N ALA A 75 -3.69 2.25 27.09
CA ALA A 75 -4.96 1.90 26.47
C ALA A 75 -5.23 0.39 26.52
N ALA A 76 -4.20 -0.44 26.32
CA ALA A 76 -4.31 -1.89 26.43
C ALA A 76 -4.59 -2.33 27.89
N ALA A 77 -3.89 -1.75 28.87
CA ALA A 77 -4.10 -2.04 30.28
C ALA A 77 -5.49 -1.60 30.75
N HIS A 78 -5.95 -0.43 30.30
CA HIS A 78 -7.29 0.06 30.60
C HIS A 78 -8.37 -0.83 29.96
N ALA A 79 -8.14 -1.27 28.72
CA ALA A 79 -8.99 -2.23 28.01
C ALA A 79 -9.09 -3.57 28.75
N ALA A 80 -7.98 -4.06 29.27
CA ALA A 80 -7.91 -5.31 30.02
C ALA A 80 -8.54 -5.22 31.42
N ALA A 81 -8.42 -4.06 32.08
CA ALA A 81 -8.98 -3.82 33.40
C ALA A 81 -10.51 -3.60 33.38
N THR A 82 -11.05 -3.13 32.26
CA THR A 82 -12.48 -2.80 32.14
C THR A 82 -13.13 -3.72 31.09
N THR A 83 -13.89 -4.71 31.54
CA THR A 83 -14.58 -5.74 30.72
C THR A 83 -15.47 -5.18 29.60
N VAL A 84 -15.80 -3.88 29.63
CA VAL A 84 -16.69 -3.20 28.67
C VAL A 84 -15.92 -2.36 27.64
N SER A 85 -14.60 -2.19 27.77
CA SER A 85 -13.85 -1.23 26.96
C SER A 85 -13.12 -1.90 25.78
N LEU A 86 -13.34 -1.34 24.59
CA LEU A 86 -12.74 -1.76 23.33
C LEU A 86 -11.62 -0.79 22.93
N PHE A 87 -10.50 -1.30 22.44
CA PHE A 87 -9.43 -0.48 21.86
C PHE A 87 -9.05 -0.99 20.46
N SER A 88 -8.64 -0.09 19.56
CA SER A 88 -8.26 -0.42 18.18
C SER A 88 -6.76 -0.25 17.96
N ILE A 89 -6.12 -1.29 17.44
CA ILE A 89 -4.71 -1.26 17.05
C ILE A 89 -4.64 -1.13 15.53
N THR A 90 -4.04 -0.05 15.06
CA THR A 90 -3.64 0.07 13.65
C THR A 90 -2.37 -0.73 13.44
N ARG A 91 -2.42 -1.79 12.63
CA ARG A 91 -1.22 -2.55 12.26
C ARG A 91 -0.34 -1.69 11.33
N GLY A 92 0.56 -0.91 11.94
CA GLY A 92 1.69 -0.27 11.27
C GLY A 92 2.84 -1.26 11.14
N LEU A 93 3.53 -1.25 9.99
CA LEU A 93 4.64 -2.16 9.68
C LEU A 93 5.85 -1.83 10.56
N VAL A 94 5.92 -2.41 11.76
CA VAL A 94 7.10 -2.33 12.63
C VAL A 94 8.17 -3.25 12.05
N ARG A 95 9.22 -2.63 11.49
CA ARG A 95 10.40 -3.33 10.99
C ARG A 95 11.18 -3.86 12.20
N GLN A 96 11.28 -5.18 12.35
CA GLN A 96 12.31 -5.78 13.20
C GLN A 96 13.68 -5.37 12.65
N SER A 97 14.45 -4.61 13.43
CA SER A 97 15.90 -4.59 13.28
C SER A 97 16.44 -5.69 14.19
N LEU A 98 17.31 -6.52 13.61
CA LEU A 98 18.27 -7.35 14.34
C LEU A 98 19.15 -6.45 15.23
#